data_AF-A0A8B7C0D1-F1
#
_entry.id   AF-A0A8B7C0D1-F1
#
_cell.length_a   1.000
_cell.length_b   1.000
_cell.length_c   1.000
_cell.angle_alpha   90.00
_cell.angle_beta   90.00
_cell.angle_gamma   90.00
#
_symmetry.space_group_name_H-M   'P 1'
#
loop_
_entity.id
_entity.type
_entity.pdbx_description
1 polymer ?
#
loop_
_entity_poly.entity_id
_entity_poly.type
_entity_poly.pdbx_seq_one_letter_code
_entity_poly.pdbx_strand_id
1 'polypeptide(L)'
;MAMPLRAAPPATTVWIEARRDRHATTLLRNPKHSSPNPRFSFQRKRSNERSRSLPLVAATSDSLGSKSAVTSEGLTSSLEGVDVFDITGKAIPITDLWKNRKAVVAFARHFGCVLCRKRADLLASKKELMDAAGVALVLIGPGSTDQAKAFVQQTKFKGEVYADPSHSSFNALDFAYGVSTTFTPLAGMKIIQSYIEGYRQDWGLSLKKNTMSRGGWQQGGTLVAGPGVSNISYIHKDKEAGDDPDIEDVVKACCL
;
A
#
# COMPACT_ATOMS: atom_id res chain seq x y z
N MET A 1 -37.88 -48.25 20.57
CA MET A 1 -38.92 -47.44 19.90
C MET A 1 -38.26 -46.67 18.77
N ALA A 2 -38.48 -47.09 17.53
CA ALA A 2 -37.85 -46.53 16.34
C ALA A 2 -38.67 -45.34 15.81
N MET A 3 -38.01 -44.21 15.55
CA MET A 3 -38.62 -43.04 14.92
C MET A 3 -38.60 -43.19 13.39
N PRO A 4 -39.66 -42.82 12.67
CA PRO A 4 -39.67 -42.93 11.21
C PRO A 4 -39.03 -41.71 10.55
N LEU A 5 -38.19 -41.97 9.54
CA LEU A 5 -37.66 -41.00 8.59
C LEU A 5 -38.80 -40.29 7.85
N ARG A 6 -38.76 -38.97 7.78
CA ARG A 6 -39.67 -38.15 6.96
C ARG A 6 -38.93 -37.68 5.71
N ALA A 7 -39.48 -38.04 4.55
CA ALA A 7 -38.95 -37.73 3.22
C ALA A 7 -39.01 -36.23 2.89
N ALA A 8 -37.99 -35.76 2.16
CA ALA A 8 -37.89 -34.41 1.62
C ALA A 8 -38.72 -34.27 0.31
N PRO A 9 -39.39 -33.13 0.07
CA PRO A 9 -40.04 -32.84 -1.21
C PRO A 9 -39.04 -32.37 -2.29
N PRO A 10 -39.34 -32.57 -3.59
CA PRO A 10 -38.40 -32.33 -4.68
C PRO A 10 -38.24 -30.85 -5.03
N ALA A 11 -37.04 -30.51 -5.50
CA ALA A 11 -36.67 -29.19 -5.99
C ALA A 11 -37.40 -28.84 -7.30
N THR A 12 -38.14 -27.74 -7.30
CA THR A 12 -38.71 -27.13 -8.50
C THR A 12 -37.66 -26.28 -9.22
N THR A 13 -37.23 -26.75 -10.38
CA THR A 13 -36.41 -26.01 -11.35
C THR A 13 -37.22 -24.86 -11.95
N VAL A 14 -36.89 -23.62 -11.60
CA VAL A 14 -37.40 -22.42 -12.27
C VAL A 14 -36.38 -22.01 -13.33
N TRP A 15 -36.76 -22.19 -14.60
CA TRP A 15 -36.08 -21.65 -15.76
C TRP A 15 -36.31 -20.14 -15.81
N ILE A 16 -35.25 -19.33 -15.66
CA ILE A 16 -35.28 -17.90 -15.97
C ILE A 16 -34.65 -17.71 -17.34
N GLU A 17 -35.52 -17.38 -18.30
CA GLU A 17 -35.21 -17.15 -19.70
C GLU A 17 -34.54 -15.78 -19.87
N ALA A 18 -33.32 -15.78 -20.39
CA ALA A 18 -32.55 -14.58 -20.69
C ALA A 18 -33.13 -13.86 -21.91
N ARG A 19 -33.92 -12.80 -21.69
CA ARG A 19 -34.30 -11.86 -22.74
C ARG A 19 -33.10 -11.04 -23.18
N ARG A 20 -32.66 -11.31 -24.41
CA ARG A 20 -31.59 -10.65 -25.14
C ARG A 20 -32.23 -9.56 -26.01
N ASP A 21 -32.32 -8.33 -25.51
CA ASP A 21 -32.77 -7.19 -26.32
C ASP A 21 -31.61 -6.68 -27.19
N ARG A 22 -31.74 -6.98 -28.49
CA ARG A 22 -30.92 -6.42 -29.57
C ARG A 22 -31.61 -5.16 -30.06
N HIS A 23 -31.04 -3.99 -29.79
CA HIS A 23 -31.33 -2.79 -30.56
C HIS A 23 -30.23 -2.59 -31.60
N ALA A 24 -30.56 -2.97 -32.83
CA ALA A 24 -29.86 -2.57 -34.04
C ALA A 24 -30.31 -1.16 -34.42
N THR A 25 -29.38 -0.22 -34.51
CA THR A 25 -29.63 1.08 -35.13
C THR A 25 -29.01 1.07 -36.51
N THR A 26 -29.89 1.00 -37.50
CA THR A 26 -29.60 1.03 -38.93
C THR A 26 -29.04 2.39 -39.35
N LEU A 27 -28.02 2.29 -40.19
CA LEU A 27 -27.37 3.33 -40.98
C LEU A 27 -28.35 4.21 -41.76
N LEU A 28 -28.17 5.53 -41.69
CA LEU A 28 -28.56 6.44 -42.76
C LEU A 28 -27.30 7.20 -43.23
N ARG A 29 -26.90 6.88 -44.46
CA ARG A 29 -25.80 7.47 -45.22
C ARG A 29 -26.43 8.22 -46.39
N ASN A 30 -26.19 9.53 -46.54
CA ASN A 30 -26.03 10.20 -47.85
C ASN A 30 -25.63 11.69 -47.71
N PRO A 31 -25.15 12.39 -48.76
CA PRO A 31 -23.74 12.37 -49.15
C PRO A 31 -23.13 13.76 -49.48
N LYS A 32 -21.86 13.75 -49.91
CA LYS A 32 -21.12 14.77 -50.67
C LYS A 32 -20.81 16.10 -49.94
N HIS A 33 -19.53 16.33 -49.63
CA HIS A 33 -18.83 17.52 -50.13
C HIS A 33 -17.30 17.38 -50.00
N SER A 34 -16.64 17.93 -51.00
CA SER A 34 -15.26 17.73 -51.45
C SER A 34 -14.22 18.47 -50.62
N SER A 35 -13.03 17.87 -50.48
CA SER A 35 -11.80 18.49 -49.95
C SER A 35 -11.30 19.65 -50.82
N PRO A 36 -10.44 20.52 -50.25
CA PRO A 36 -9.06 20.55 -50.74
C PRO A 36 -8.00 20.67 -49.63
N ASN A 37 -6.90 19.93 -49.82
CA ASN A 37 -5.65 20.01 -49.06
C ASN A 37 -4.87 21.31 -49.35
N PRO A 38 -4.21 21.93 -48.36
CA PRO A 38 -3.03 22.74 -48.62
C PRO A 38 -1.75 21.90 -48.44
N ARG A 39 -0.98 21.83 -49.53
CA ARG A 39 0.43 21.41 -49.56
C ARG A 39 1.26 22.41 -48.75
N PHE A 40 1.99 21.96 -47.75
CA PHE A 40 3.12 22.71 -47.20
C PHE A 40 4.43 22.05 -47.66
N SER A 41 5.13 22.78 -48.52
CA SER A 41 6.43 22.44 -49.07
C SER A 41 7.53 22.63 -48.04
N PHE A 42 8.41 21.63 -47.97
CA PHE A 42 9.71 21.66 -47.32
C PHE A 42 10.54 22.88 -47.74
N GLN A 43 11.12 23.59 -46.77
CA GLN A 43 12.25 24.47 -47.01
C GLN A 43 13.38 24.14 -46.02
N ARG A 44 14.36 23.41 -46.54
CA ARG A 44 15.59 22.99 -45.88
C ARG A 44 16.59 24.14 -45.95
N LYS A 45 16.86 24.81 -44.82
CA LYS A 45 18.00 25.74 -44.70
C LYS A 45 19.19 25.00 -44.08
N ARG A 46 20.21 24.77 -44.91
CA ARG A 46 21.59 24.44 -44.52
C ARG A 46 22.35 25.75 -44.33
N SER A 47 23.10 25.90 -43.24
CA SER A 47 24.32 26.71 -43.23
C SER A 47 25.21 26.41 -42.03
N ASN A 48 26.40 25.89 -42.37
CA ASN A 48 27.73 25.98 -41.79
C ASN A 48 28.05 25.80 -40.29
N GLU A 49 29.01 24.90 -40.09
CA GLU A 49 29.89 24.71 -38.94
C GLU A 49 30.58 25.99 -38.44
N ARG A 50 30.81 26.04 -37.13
CA ARG A 50 32.13 26.43 -36.60
C ARG A 50 32.37 25.79 -35.23
N SER A 51 33.34 24.90 -35.23
CA SER A 51 33.99 24.28 -34.09
C SER A 51 34.54 25.34 -33.13
N ARG A 52 34.18 25.27 -31.84
CA ARG A 52 34.95 25.85 -30.73
C ARG A 52 34.90 24.92 -29.52
N SER A 53 36.11 24.62 -29.07
CA SER A 53 36.54 23.73 -28.00
C SER A 53 36.17 24.20 -26.58
N LEU A 54 36.19 23.22 -25.67
CA LEU A 54 35.81 23.14 -24.24
C LEU A 54 36.32 24.26 -23.31
N PRO A 55 35.76 24.34 -22.08
CA PRO A 55 36.48 23.68 -20.99
C PRO A 55 35.62 22.73 -20.15
N LEU A 56 36.31 21.68 -19.70
CA LEU A 56 35.95 20.71 -18.68
C LEU A 56 35.77 21.43 -17.33
N VAL A 57 34.58 21.41 -16.74
CA VAL A 57 34.37 21.83 -15.36
C VAL A 57 34.20 20.57 -14.51
N ALA A 58 35.28 20.22 -13.81
CA ALA A 58 35.22 19.26 -12.72
C ALA A 58 34.48 19.91 -11.55
N ALA A 59 33.26 19.44 -11.28
CA ALA A 59 32.56 19.72 -10.03
C ALA A 59 32.70 18.49 -9.13
N THR A 60 33.79 18.44 -8.37
CA THR A 60 33.80 17.74 -7.09
C THR A 60 32.93 18.57 -6.16
N SER A 61 31.70 18.12 -5.91
CA SER A 61 30.90 18.66 -4.83
C SER A 61 30.71 17.55 -3.82
N ASP A 62 31.31 17.82 -2.67
CA ASP A 62 31.43 16.97 -1.53
C ASP A 62 30.12 16.29 -1.15
N SER A 63 30.27 15.00 -0.89
CA SER A 63 29.41 14.24 -0.01
C SER A 63 29.36 14.91 1.37
N LEU A 64 28.43 15.84 1.57
CA LEU A 64 27.85 16.05 2.90
C LEU A 64 26.68 15.10 3.07
N GLY A 65 27.05 13.90 3.49
CA GLY A 65 26.16 13.05 4.25
C GLY A 65 25.71 13.81 5.49
N SER A 66 24.40 14.01 5.58
CA SER A 66 23.71 13.94 6.86
C SER A 66 22.63 12.89 6.70
N LYS A 67 23.06 11.62 6.65
CA LYS A 67 22.19 10.53 7.06
C LYS A 67 22.11 10.67 8.57
N SER A 68 21.07 11.34 9.05
CA SER A 68 20.70 11.27 10.46
C SER A 68 20.51 9.80 10.77
N ALA A 69 21.52 9.17 11.35
CA ALA A 69 21.43 7.80 11.85
C ALA A 69 20.46 7.90 13.02
N VAL A 70 19.17 7.70 12.73
CA VAL A 70 18.13 7.57 13.74
C VAL A 70 18.58 6.41 14.62
N THR A 71 19.04 6.71 15.83
CA THR A 71 19.47 5.67 16.75
C THR A 71 18.23 4.96 17.28
N SER A 72 18.36 3.68 17.57
CA SER A 72 17.27 2.88 18.13
C SER A 72 16.74 3.47 19.44
N GLU A 73 17.60 4.12 20.24
CA GLU A 73 17.16 4.79 21.47
C GLU A 73 16.23 5.98 21.18
N GLY A 74 16.61 6.85 20.24
CA GLY A 74 15.79 8.03 19.90
C GLY A 74 14.42 7.65 19.34
N LEU A 75 14.37 6.58 18.53
CA LEU A 75 13.10 6.07 18.00
C LEU A 75 12.21 5.46 19.08
N THR A 76 12.82 4.78 20.06
CA THR A 76 12.09 4.17 21.17
C THR A 76 11.46 5.22 22.06
N SER A 77 12.20 6.30 22.37
CA SER A 77 11.69 7.42 23.15
C SER A 77 10.51 8.13 22.47
N SER A 78 10.53 8.27 21.14
CA SER A 78 9.37 8.81 20.41
C SER A 78 8.12 7.91 20.48
N LEU A 79 8.28 6.61 20.71
CA LEU A 79 7.19 5.63 20.81
C LEU A 79 6.67 5.45 22.25
N GLU A 80 7.27 6.10 23.24
CA GLU A 80 6.78 6.06 24.61
C GLU A 80 5.39 6.72 24.71
N GLY A 81 4.44 6.04 25.35
CA GLY A 81 3.07 6.53 25.50
C GLY A 81 2.22 6.46 24.22
N VAL A 82 2.73 5.85 23.14
CA VAL A 82 1.96 5.60 21.92
C VAL A 82 1.12 4.34 22.08
N ASP A 83 -0.20 4.50 21.99
CA ASP A 83 -1.16 3.39 21.98
C ASP A 83 -1.70 3.12 20.57
N VAL A 84 -1.88 1.82 20.28
CA VAL A 84 -2.64 1.31 19.15
C VAL A 84 -3.80 0.46 19.64
N PHE A 85 -4.81 0.28 18.80
CA PHE A 85 -6.06 -0.38 19.20
C PHE A 85 -6.22 -1.68 18.44
N ASP A 86 -6.44 -2.78 19.16
CA ASP A 86 -6.77 -4.06 18.51
C ASP A 86 -8.14 -4.00 17.83
N ILE A 87 -8.50 -5.07 17.11
CA ILE A 87 -9.79 -5.18 16.45
C ILE A 87 -10.97 -5.18 17.44
N THR A 88 -10.78 -5.35 18.74
CA THR A 88 -11.84 -5.27 19.75
C THR A 88 -12.04 -3.86 20.29
N GLY A 89 -11.10 -2.95 20.04
CA GLY A 89 -11.11 -1.60 20.62
C GLY A 89 -10.25 -1.44 21.87
N LYS A 90 -9.48 -2.47 22.25
CA LYS A 90 -8.58 -2.38 23.39
C LYS A 90 -7.30 -1.63 23.00
N ALA A 91 -6.97 -0.60 23.79
CA ALA A 91 -5.70 0.11 23.69
C ALA A 91 -4.54 -0.76 24.17
N ILE A 92 -3.46 -0.78 23.40
CA ILE A 92 -2.24 -1.54 23.63
C ILE A 92 -1.06 -0.61 23.35
N PRO A 93 -0.10 -0.47 24.30
CA PRO A 93 1.13 0.26 24.04
C PRO A 93 1.85 -0.34 22.84
N ILE A 94 2.29 0.48 21.88
CA ILE A 94 2.86 -0.04 20.64
C ILE A 94 4.11 -0.90 20.90
N THR A 95 4.88 -0.57 21.93
CA THR A 95 6.07 -1.32 22.35
C THR A 95 5.73 -2.72 22.87
N ASP A 96 4.50 -2.97 23.33
CA ASP A 96 4.06 -4.29 23.78
C ASP A 96 4.01 -5.31 22.64
N LEU A 97 3.91 -4.85 21.39
CA LEU A 97 3.86 -5.70 20.20
C LEU A 97 5.17 -6.49 20.00
N TRP A 98 6.30 -5.97 20.51
CA TRP A 98 7.63 -6.55 20.36
C TRP A 98 8.48 -6.59 21.65
N LYS A 99 7.95 -6.14 22.80
CA LYS A 99 8.73 -6.16 24.05
C LYS A 99 9.24 -7.56 24.42
N ASN A 100 8.43 -8.59 24.20
CA ASN A 100 8.69 -9.97 24.64
C ASN A 100 8.98 -10.94 23.48
N ARG A 101 8.90 -10.46 22.24
CA ARG A 101 9.10 -11.26 21.03
C ARG A 101 9.55 -10.37 19.88
N LYS A 102 10.12 -10.93 18.83
CA LYS A 102 10.43 -10.16 17.62
C LYS A 102 9.17 -9.97 16.78
N ALA A 103 9.04 -8.83 16.11
CA ALA A 103 7.90 -8.53 15.25
C ALA A 103 8.34 -7.77 13.99
N VAL A 104 7.73 -8.14 12.86
CA VAL A 104 7.67 -7.32 11.64
C VAL A 104 6.36 -6.55 11.68
N VAL A 105 6.47 -5.22 11.77
CA VAL A 105 5.35 -4.29 11.87
C VAL A 105 5.26 -3.49 10.57
N ALA A 106 4.24 -3.77 9.78
CA ALA A 106 3.93 -3.04 8.56
C ALA A 106 2.93 -1.91 8.85
N PHE A 107 3.31 -0.68 8.51
CA PHE A 107 2.45 0.49 8.61
C PHE A 107 1.78 0.73 7.25
N ALA A 108 0.46 0.57 7.21
CA ALA A 108 -0.34 0.87 6.03
C ALA A 108 -0.64 2.37 5.95
N ARG A 109 -0.77 2.90 4.74
CA ARG A 109 -1.22 4.28 4.50
C ARG A 109 -2.70 4.48 4.89
N HIS A 110 -3.51 3.46 4.63
CA HIS A 110 -4.89 3.29 5.07
C HIS A 110 -5.35 1.85 4.74
N PHE A 111 -6.36 1.35 5.42
CA PHE A 111 -6.89 -0.02 5.23
C PHE A 111 -7.50 -0.28 3.83
N GLY A 112 -7.82 0.77 3.10
CA GLY A 112 -8.36 0.68 1.73
C GLY A 112 -7.31 0.57 0.62
N CYS A 113 -6.02 0.80 0.93
CA CYS A 113 -4.96 1.01 -0.04
C CYS A 113 -4.57 -0.28 -0.77
N VAL A 114 -4.61 -0.27 -2.10
CA VAL A 114 -4.22 -1.40 -2.96
C VAL A 114 -2.76 -1.78 -2.76
N LEU A 115 -1.87 -0.78 -2.64
CA LEU A 115 -0.44 -1.01 -2.44
C LEU A 115 -0.19 -1.64 -1.07
N CYS A 116 -0.88 -1.16 -0.02
CA CYS A 116 -0.76 -1.73 1.31
C CYS A 116 -1.36 -3.14 1.39
N ARG A 117 -2.42 -3.44 0.62
CA ARG A 117 -2.98 -4.80 0.51
C ARG A 117 -1.99 -5.74 -0.15
N LYS A 118 -1.32 -5.31 -1.23
CA LYS A 118 -0.25 -6.08 -1.87
C LYS A 118 0.91 -6.33 -0.90
N ARG A 119 1.37 -5.31 -0.17
CA ARG A 119 2.40 -5.46 0.88
C ARG A 119 1.98 -6.48 1.94
N ALA A 120 0.75 -6.36 2.44
CA ALA A 120 0.22 -7.27 3.45
C ALA A 120 0.16 -8.72 2.94
N ASP A 121 -0.26 -8.95 1.69
CA ASP A 121 -0.28 -10.29 1.09
C ASP A 121 1.14 -10.87 0.94
N LEU A 122 2.09 -10.06 0.47
CA LEU A 122 3.49 -10.46 0.34
C LEU A 122 4.09 -10.86 1.69
N LEU A 123 3.88 -10.07 2.73
CA LEU A 123 4.32 -10.40 4.09
C LEU A 123 3.61 -11.65 4.64
N ALA A 124 2.30 -11.79 4.38
CA ALA A 124 1.53 -12.95 4.79
C ALA A 124 2.00 -14.24 4.09
N SER A 125 2.56 -14.16 2.87
CA SER A 125 3.18 -15.29 2.18
C SER A 125 4.43 -15.83 2.91
N LYS A 126 5.08 -15.00 3.73
CA LYS A 126 6.27 -15.36 4.54
C LYS A 126 5.92 -15.70 5.99
N LYS A 127 4.63 -15.75 6.34
CA LYS A 127 4.17 -15.95 7.72
C LYS A 127 4.67 -17.26 8.33
N GLU A 128 4.71 -18.35 7.57
CA GLU A 128 5.20 -19.65 8.07
C GLU A 128 6.68 -19.59 8.46
N LEU A 129 7.49 -18.87 7.68
CA LEU A 129 8.90 -18.62 7.99
C LEU A 129 9.04 -17.77 9.25
N MET A 130 8.25 -16.70 9.38
CA MET A 130 8.25 -15.84 10.56
C MET A 130 7.84 -16.62 11.81
N ASP A 131 6.79 -17.44 11.72
CA ASP A 131 6.32 -18.27 12.84
C ASP A 131 7.36 -19.28 13.30
N ALA A 132 8.07 -19.92 12.36
CA ALA A 132 9.17 -20.83 12.67
C ALA A 132 10.33 -20.13 13.40
N ALA A 133 10.55 -18.84 13.12
CA ALA A 133 11.55 -18.01 13.78
C ALA A 133 11.05 -17.33 15.08
N GLY A 134 9.80 -17.58 15.51
CA GLY A 134 9.20 -16.91 16.66
C GLY A 134 8.94 -15.41 16.44
N VAL A 135 8.84 -14.99 15.18
CA VAL A 135 8.61 -13.60 14.76
C VAL A 135 7.14 -13.39 14.47
N ALA A 136 6.58 -12.31 15.00
CA ALA A 136 5.22 -11.93 14.72
C ALA A 136 5.07 -11.09 13.46
N LEU A 137 3.96 -11.28 12.75
CA LEU A 137 3.54 -10.39 11.67
C LEU A 137 2.42 -9.48 12.15
N VAL A 138 2.65 -8.17 12.07
CA VAL A 138 1.74 -7.13 12.55
C VAL A 138 1.47 -6.12 11.43
N LEU A 139 0.22 -5.69 11.29
CA LEU A 139 -0.20 -4.58 10.44
C LEU A 139 -0.84 -3.47 11.28
N ILE A 140 -0.34 -2.24 11.15
CA ILE A 140 -0.91 -1.05 11.77
C ILE A 140 -1.41 -0.11 10.68
N GLY A 141 -2.64 0.38 10.77
CA GLY A 141 -3.18 1.34 9.81
C GLY A 141 -3.82 2.54 10.48
N PRO A 142 -3.73 3.74 9.89
CA PRO A 142 -4.45 4.89 10.38
C PRO A 142 -5.92 4.69 10.05
N GLY A 143 -6.77 4.74 11.07
CA GLY A 143 -8.18 4.43 10.91
C GLY A 143 -8.85 3.94 12.19
N SER A 144 -10.14 3.63 12.10
CA SER A 144 -10.89 3.08 13.23
C SER A 144 -10.73 1.56 13.32
N THR A 145 -11.03 1.00 14.49
CA THR A 145 -11.05 -0.45 14.72
C THR A 145 -12.03 -1.17 13.78
N ASP A 146 -13.14 -0.53 13.39
CA ASP A 146 -14.07 -1.10 12.41
C ASP A 146 -13.49 -1.17 11.00
N GLN A 147 -12.57 -0.26 10.63
CA GLN A 147 -11.83 -0.38 9.37
C GLN A 147 -10.81 -1.52 9.43
N ALA A 148 -10.13 -1.69 10.57
CA ALA A 148 -9.24 -2.82 10.80
C ALA A 148 -9.98 -4.16 10.73
N LYS A 149 -11.16 -4.28 11.37
CA LYS A 149 -12.03 -5.46 11.26
C LYS A 149 -12.41 -5.76 9.82
N ALA A 150 -12.86 -4.74 9.08
CA ALA A 150 -13.24 -4.90 7.68
C ALA A 150 -12.05 -5.36 6.82
N PHE A 151 -10.86 -4.81 7.06
CA PHE A 151 -9.64 -5.26 6.39
C PHE A 151 -9.35 -6.74 6.65
N VAL A 152 -9.40 -7.19 7.91
CA VAL A 152 -9.18 -8.60 8.27
C VAL A 152 -10.20 -9.50 7.59
N GLN A 153 -11.49 -9.14 7.62
CA GLN A 153 -12.55 -9.94 7.01
C GLN A 153 -12.40 -10.07 5.49
N GLN A 154 -11.98 -9.00 4.82
CA GLN A 154 -11.85 -8.98 3.35
C GLN A 154 -10.58 -9.67 2.86
N THR A 155 -9.46 -9.44 3.54
CA THR A 155 -8.14 -9.94 3.10
C THR A 155 -7.81 -11.31 3.68
N LYS A 156 -8.50 -11.73 4.74
CA LYS A 156 -8.15 -12.92 5.54
C LYS A 156 -6.68 -12.90 5.98
N PHE A 157 -6.19 -11.70 6.30
CA PHE A 157 -4.80 -11.49 6.71
C PHE A 157 -4.44 -12.39 7.90
N LYS A 158 -3.29 -13.07 7.79
CA LYS A 158 -2.83 -14.09 8.75
C LYS A 158 -2.09 -13.50 9.96
N GLY A 159 -1.77 -12.21 9.94
CA GLY A 159 -1.09 -11.50 11.02
C GLY A 159 -2.06 -10.78 11.95
N GLU A 160 -1.50 -10.12 12.95
CA GLU A 160 -2.25 -9.26 13.87
C GLU A 160 -2.51 -7.90 13.21
N VAL A 161 -3.69 -7.32 13.45
CA VAL A 161 -4.07 -6.02 12.88
C VAL A 161 -4.48 -5.07 13.98
N TYR A 162 -3.88 -3.88 13.97
CA TYR A 162 -4.16 -2.79 14.89
C TYR A 162 -4.53 -1.52 14.13
N ALA A 163 -5.41 -0.73 14.74
CA ALA A 163 -5.79 0.58 14.27
C ALA A 163 -5.07 1.65 15.08
N ASP A 164 -4.63 2.71 14.41
CA ASP A 164 -4.15 3.94 15.04
C ASP A 164 -5.07 5.11 14.64
N PRO A 165 -6.17 5.36 15.36
CA PRO A 165 -7.10 6.44 15.02
C PRO A 165 -6.50 7.84 15.23
N SER A 166 -5.50 7.98 16.11
CA SER A 166 -4.89 9.27 16.47
C SER A 166 -3.67 9.61 15.63
N HIS A 167 -3.17 8.67 14.83
CA HIS A 167 -1.91 8.77 14.08
C HIS A 167 -0.69 8.96 15.00
N SER A 168 -0.81 8.62 16.28
CA SER A 168 0.27 8.80 17.26
C SER A 168 1.51 8.04 16.85
N SER A 169 1.37 6.81 16.36
CA SER A 169 2.49 5.99 15.89
C SER A 169 3.11 6.56 14.61
N PHE A 170 2.30 7.09 13.71
CA PHE A 170 2.78 7.67 12.45
C PHE A 170 3.57 8.96 12.68
N ASN A 171 3.11 9.79 13.61
CA ASN A 171 3.79 11.01 14.02
C ASN A 171 5.07 10.70 14.80
N ALA A 172 5.03 9.74 15.72
CA ALA A 172 6.19 9.29 16.50
C ALA A 172 7.32 8.74 15.62
N LEU A 173 6.96 7.99 14.57
CA LEU A 173 7.89 7.44 13.60
C LEU A 173 8.26 8.44 12.51
N ASP A 174 7.73 9.67 12.52
CA ASP A 174 7.99 10.70 11.52
C ASP A 174 7.87 10.16 10.08
N PHE A 175 6.73 9.52 9.79
CA PHE A 175 6.45 9.04 8.44
C PHE A 175 6.09 10.18 7.50
N ALA A 176 6.51 10.06 6.24
CA ALA A 176 6.26 11.08 5.23
C ALA A 176 4.76 11.36 5.08
N TYR A 177 4.42 12.63 4.87
CA TYR A 177 3.05 13.07 4.69
C TYR A 177 2.99 14.11 3.57
N GLY A 178 2.07 13.95 2.62
CA GLY A 178 1.82 14.98 1.62
C GLY A 178 1.21 14.48 0.31
N VAL A 179 0.70 15.44 -0.46
CA VAL A 179 0.19 15.23 -1.82
C VAL A 179 1.33 14.81 -2.75
N SER A 180 2.48 15.47 -2.63
CA SER A 180 3.67 15.22 -3.45
C SER A 180 4.31 13.85 -3.20
N THR A 181 4.14 13.27 -2.01
CA THR A 181 4.61 11.90 -1.71
C THR A 181 3.58 10.84 -2.08
N THR A 182 2.33 11.25 -2.34
CA THR A 182 1.23 10.33 -2.69
C THR A 182 1.03 10.20 -4.19
N PHE A 183 1.08 11.31 -4.92
CA PHE A 183 0.88 11.36 -6.36
C PHE A 183 2.18 11.57 -7.08
N THR A 184 2.98 10.51 -7.11
CA THR A 184 4.21 10.46 -7.88
C THR A 184 4.05 9.58 -9.11
N PRO A 185 4.88 9.78 -10.14
CA PRO A 185 4.90 8.87 -11.29
C PRO A 185 5.12 7.40 -10.87
N LEU A 186 5.96 7.16 -9.86
CA LEU A 186 6.21 5.81 -9.34
C LEU A 186 4.96 5.21 -8.69
N ALA A 187 4.27 5.98 -7.85
CA ALA A 187 3.02 5.55 -7.24
C ALA A 187 1.97 5.15 -8.28
N GLY A 188 1.82 5.96 -9.34
CA GLY A 188 0.94 5.66 -10.47
C GLY A 188 1.29 4.33 -11.16
N MET A 189 2.57 4.10 -11.46
CA MET A 189 3.04 2.85 -12.06
C MET A 189 2.80 1.64 -11.15
N LYS A 190 3.06 1.76 -9.85
CA LYS A 190 2.84 0.69 -8.86
C LYS A 190 1.35 0.35 -8.71
N ILE A 191 0.46 1.34 -8.79
CA ILE A 191 -0.98 1.11 -8.78
C ILE A 191 -1.40 0.32 -10.02
N ILE A 192 -0.95 0.73 -11.21
CA ILE A 192 -1.23 0.03 -12.48
C ILE A 192 -0.73 -1.42 -12.40
N GLN A 193 0.52 -1.62 -11.95
CA GLN A 193 1.10 -2.94 -11.76
C GLN A 193 0.25 -3.80 -10.82
N SER A 194 -0.14 -3.26 -9.66
CA SER A 194 -0.97 -3.97 -8.69
C SER A 194 -2.33 -4.34 -9.27
N TYR A 195 -2.90 -3.49 -10.14
CA TYR A 195 -4.15 -3.79 -10.82
C TYR A 195 -4.00 -4.90 -11.87
N ILE A 196 -2.89 -4.94 -12.61
CA ILE A 196 -2.58 -6.04 -13.53
C ILE A 196 -2.43 -7.36 -12.77
N GLU A 197 -1.81 -7.33 -11.59
CA GLU A 197 -1.64 -8.47 -10.69
C GLU A 197 -2.93 -8.88 -9.95
N GLY A 198 -4.05 -8.19 -10.19
CA GLY A 198 -5.36 -8.55 -9.65
C GLY A 198 -5.76 -7.87 -8.33
N TYR A 199 -4.86 -7.08 -7.72
CA TYR A 199 -5.19 -6.30 -6.53
C TYR A 199 -6.13 -5.13 -6.87
N ARG A 200 -7.03 -4.78 -5.96
CA ARG A 200 -7.98 -3.69 -6.14
C ARG A 200 -8.02 -2.78 -4.92
N GLN A 201 -8.24 -1.49 -5.16
CA GLN A 201 -8.52 -0.51 -4.13
C GLN A 201 -9.88 -0.80 -3.50
N ASP A 202 -9.95 -0.81 -2.17
CA ASP A 202 -11.25 -0.77 -1.49
C ASP A 202 -11.68 0.68 -1.33
N TRP A 203 -12.57 1.11 -2.24
CA TRP A 203 -13.13 2.46 -2.22
C TRP A 203 -14.04 2.72 -1.03
N GLY A 204 -14.71 1.70 -0.47
CA GLY A 204 -15.55 1.85 0.71
C GLY A 204 -14.74 2.21 1.95
N LEU A 205 -13.57 1.60 2.13
CA LEU A 205 -12.64 1.96 3.21
C LEU A 205 -11.84 3.22 2.88
N SER A 206 -11.48 3.45 1.62
CA SER A 206 -10.70 4.62 1.19
C SER A 206 -11.50 5.92 1.25
N LEU A 207 -12.82 5.86 1.08
CA LEU A 207 -13.71 7.04 1.10
C LEU A 207 -14.36 7.29 2.48
N LYS A 208 -14.05 6.49 3.50
CA LYS A 208 -14.53 6.78 4.86
C LYS A 208 -14.02 8.16 5.29
N LYS A 209 -14.89 8.92 5.97
CA LYS A 209 -14.62 10.31 6.34
C LYS A 209 -13.28 10.48 7.03
N ASN A 210 -12.89 9.59 7.95
CA ASN A 210 -11.59 9.65 8.62
C ASN A 210 -10.40 9.49 7.66
N THR A 211 -10.48 8.54 6.72
CA THR A 211 -9.47 8.33 5.68
C THR A 211 -9.40 9.51 4.70
N MET A 212 -10.54 10.09 4.32
CA MET A 212 -10.56 11.28 3.46
C MET A 212 -10.13 12.56 4.19
N SER A 213 -10.52 12.74 5.44
CA SER A 213 -10.26 13.94 6.23
C SER A 213 -8.83 13.99 6.78
N ARG A 214 -8.15 12.85 6.90
CA ARG A 214 -6.83 12.75 7.55
C ARG A 214 -5.81 11.85 6.83
N GLY A 215 -6.17 11.09 5.79
CA GLY A 215 -5.44 9.87 5.44
C GLY A 215 -5.30 9.50 3.97
N GLY A 216 -5.51 10.42 3.03
CA GLY A 216 -5.08 10.20 1.64
C GLY A 216 -3.57 10.40 1.44
N TRP A 217 -2.93 11.11 2.36
CA TRP A 217 -1.60 11.71 2.18
C TRP A 217 -0.51 11.11 3.07
N GLN A 218 -0.91 10.28 4.03
CA GLN A 218 0.00 9.60 4.95
C GLN A 218 0.77 8.51 4.21
N GLN A 219 2.08 8.46 4.40
CA GLN A 219 2.92 7.33 4.01
C GLN A 219 3.09 6.35 5.17
N GLY A 220 3.43 5.12 4.84
CA GLY A 220 3.65 4.04 5.79
C GLY A 220 5.12 3.69 5.94
N GLY A 221 5.35 2.43 6.25
CA GLY A 221 6.70 1.91 6.44
C GLY A 221 6.69 0.45 6.88
N THR A 222 7.87 -0.09 7.12
CA THR A 222 8.07 -1.40 7.74
C THR A 222 9.13 -1.29 8.83
N LEU A 223 8.83 -1.85 9.99
CA LEU A 223 9.69 -1.87 11.17
C LEU A 223 9.94 -3.32 11.56
N VAL A 224 11.19 -3.68 11.87
CA VAL A 224 11.51 -4.93 12.57
C VAL A 224 12.08 -4.58 13.93
N ALA A 225 11.40 -5.05 14.97
CA ALA A 225 11.71 -4.72 16.36
C ALA A 225 11.59 -5.95 17.26
N GLY A 226 12.26 -5.88 18.40
CA GLY A 226 12.24 -6.87 19.47
C GLY A 226 13.19 -8.07 19.27
N PRO A 227 13.29 -8.93 20.29
CA PRO A 227 12.75 -8.73 21.64
C PRO A 227 13.42 -7.55 22.36
N GLY A 228 12.71 -6.91 23.27
CA GLY A 228 13.13 -5.70 23.98
C GLY A 228 12.55 -4.42 23.38
N VAL A 229 12.08 -3.49 24.24
CA VAL A 229 11.40 -2.25 23.81
C VAL A 229 12.28 -1.35 22.96
N SER A 230 13.59 -1.33 23.23
CA SER A 230 14.60 -0.51 22.56
C SER A 230 15.33 -1.20 21.41
N ASN A 231 14.97 -2.45 21.12
CA ASN A 231 15.62 -3.23 20.08
C ASN A 231 14.90 -3.02 18.75
N ILE A 232 15.42 -2.12 17.92
CA ILE A 232 14.90 -1.88 16.57
C ILE A 232 16.02 -2.25 15.58
N SER A 233 15.86 -3.38 14.90
CA SER A 233 16.88 -3.92 14.00
C SER A 233 16.74 -3.42 12.56
N TYR A 234 15.56 -2.92 12.18
CA TYR A 234 15.31 -2.39 10.84
C TYR A 234 14.17 -1.40 10.84
N ILE A 235 14.30 -0.31 10.09
CA ILE A 235 13.20 0.58 9.77
C ILE A 235 13.32 1.07 8.32
N HIS A 236 12.24 0.91 7.58
CA HIS A 236 12.03 1.54 6.28
C HIS A 236 10.84 2.48 6.37
N LYS A 237 11.09 3.77 6.12
CA LYS A 237 10.03 4.77 6.02
C LYS A 237 9.75 5.01 4.54
N ASP A 238 8.52 4.78 4.12
CA ASP A 238 8.14 4.93 2.71
C ASP A 238 8.30 6.40 2.30
N LYS A 239 9.09 6.69 1.26
CA LYS A 239 9.25 8.05 0.73
C LYS A 239 8.03 8.49 -0.07
N GLU A 240 7.40 7.53 -0.72
CA GLU A 240 6.24 7.73 -1.57
C GLU A 240 5.31 6.50 -1.58
N ALA A 241 4.10 6.68 -2.10
CA ALA A 241 3.12 5.61 -2.14
C ALA A 241 3.62 4.43 -2.99
N GLY A 242 3.84 3.27 -2.36
CA GLY A 242 4.35 2.06 -3.03
C GLY A 242 5.87 1.92 -3.03
N ASP A 243 6.57 2.74 -2.25
CA ASP A 243 7.99 2.56 -1.89
C ASP A 243 8.14 1.42 -0.86
N ASP A 244 7.77 0.21 -1.26
CA ASP A 244 7.91 -0.99 -0.44
C ASP A 244 9.39 -1.39 -0.27
N PRO A 245 9.84 -1.78 0.94
CA PRO A 245 11.17 -2.35 1.10
C PRO A 245 11.27 -3.71 0.40
N ASP A 246 12.50 -4.13 0.11
CA ASP A 246 12.73 -5.47 -0.41
C ASP A 246 12.36 -6.52 0.66
N ILE A 247 11.63 -7.57 0.24
CA ILE A 247 11.12 -8.56 1.20
C ILE A 247 12.26 -9.39 1.79
N GLU A 248 13.31 -9.61 1.02
CA GLU A 248 14.54 -10.27 1.43
C GLU A 248 15.26 -9.51 2.55
N ASP A 249 15.28 -8.17 2.50
CA ASP A 249 15.87 -7.34 3.55
C ASP A 249 15.07 -7.46 4.86
N VAL A 250 13.74 -7.46 4.77
CA VAL A 250 12.85 -7.65 5.92
C VAL A 250 13.03 -9.05 6.52
N VAL A 251 13.09 -10.09 5.67
CA VAL A 251 13.29 -11.48 6.12
C VAL A 251 14.66 -11.65 6.77
N LYS A 252 15.71 -11.07 6.19
CA LYS A 252 17.06 -11.08 6.76
C LYS A 252 17.11 -10.35 8.10
N ALA A 253 16.41 -9.24 8.24
CA ALA A 253 16.35 -8.51 9.50
C ALA A 253 15.55 -9.24 10.57
N CYS A 254 14.51 -10.00 10.21
CA CYS A 254 13.64 -10.67 11.18
C CYS A 254 14.11 -12.06 11.59
N CYS A 255 14.53 -12.86 10.63
CA CYS A 255 14.41 -14.31 10.72
C CYS A 255 15.71 -15.06 10.41
N LEU A 256 16.76 -14.33 10.03
CA LEU A 256 18.14 -14.80 9.90
C LEU A 256 19.00 -14.13 10.99
#